data_AF-A0A5J4QDT3-F1
#
_entry.id   AF-A0A5J4QDT3-F1
#
_cell.length_a   1.000
_cell.length_b   1.000
_cell.length_c   1.000
_cell.angle_alpha   90.00
_cell.angle_beta   90.00
_cell.angle_gamma   90.00
#
_symmetry.space_group_name_H-M   'P 1'
#
loop_
_entity.id
_entity.type
_entity.pdbx_description
1 polymer ?
#
loop_
_entity_poly.entity_id
_entity_poly.type
_entity_poly.pdbx_seq_one_letter_code
_entity_poly.pdbx_strand_id
1 'polypeptide(L)' 'MSGLTTQIRELQRLTHELLYLGTDGSAVYSDRFCQLNEDVLKCSDALLELRSENPEEEAHICS' A
#
# COMPACT_ATOMS: atom_id res chain seq x y z
N MET A 1 8.12 7.04 15.07
CA MET A 1 7.70 7.77 13.85
C MET A 1 8.34 7.25 12.56
N SER A 2 9.61 6.82 12.53
CA SER A 2 10.24 6.32 11.29
C SER A 2 9.62 5.03 10.73
N GLY A 3 9.13 4.12 11.57
CA GLY A 3 8.51 2.86 11.13
C GLY A 3 7.18 3.05 10.39
N LEU A 4 6.28 3.86 10.95
CA LEU A 4 4.95 4.14 10.38
C LEU A 4 5.05 4.83 9.01
N THR A 5 5.86 5.89 8.91
CA THR A 5 6.07 6.59 7.64
C THR A 5 6.71 5.69 6.58
N THR A 6 7.52 4.70 6.98
CA THR A 6 8.10 3.72 6.06
C THR A 6 7.02 2.76 5.53
N GLN A 7 6.12 2.28 6.39
CA GLN A 7 5.01 1.41 5.99
C GLN A 7 4.01 2.13 5.06
N ILE A 8 3.66 3.38 5.36
CA ILE A 8 2.77 4.19 4.50
C ILE A 8 3.38 4.37 3.11
N ARG A 9 4.68 4.72 3.05
CA ARG A 9 5.38 4.87 1.76
C ARG A 9 5.43 3.58 0.96
N GLU A 10 5.62 2.45 1.62
CA GLU A 10 5.63 1.16 0.95
C GLU A 10 4.25 0.79 0.41
N LEU A 11 3.18 1.02 1.19
CA LEU A 11 1.81 0.84 0.71
C LEU A 11 1.50 1.75 -0.49
N GLN A 12 1.89 3.03 -0.43
CA GLN A 12 1.73 3.97 -1.55
C GLN A 12 2.46 3.48 -2.80
N ARG A 13 3.70 2.98 -2.64
CA ARG A 13 4.51 2.44 -3.75
C ARG A 13 3.84 1.22 -4.39
N LEU A 14 3.43 0.24 -3.58
CA LEU A 14 2.79 -0.99 -4.05
C LEU A 14 1.44 -0.70 -4.72
N THR A 15 0.64 0.20 -4.14
CA THR A 15 -0.65 0.61 -4.69
C THR A 15 -0.47 1.32 -6.03
N HIS A 16 0.50 2.23 -6.13
CA HIS A 16 0.83 2.86 -7.40
C HIS A 16 1.26 1.84 -8.46
N GLU A 17 2.12 0.88 -8.09
CA GLU A 17 2.54 -0.17 -9.01
C GLU A 17 1.37 -1.03 -9.49
N LEU A 18 0.46 -1.42 -8.59
CA LEU A 18 -0.74 -2.18 -8.92
C LEU A 18 -1.71 -1.39 -9.81
N LEU A 19 -1.97 -0.12 -9.50
CA LEU A 19 -2.90 0.74 -10.24
C LEU A 19 -2.43 1.01 -11.68
N TYR A 20 -1.12 1.13 -11.88
CA TYR A 20 -0.53 1.43 -13.17
C TYR A 20 -0.02 0.19 -13.92
N LEU A 21 -0.25 -1.02 -13.39
CA LEU A 21 0.19 -2.25 -14.02
C LEU A 21 -0.40 -2.41 -15.42
N GLY A 22 0.47 -2.50 -16.43
CA GLY A 22 0.08 -2.65 -17.84
C GLY A 22 -0.43 -1.37 -18.52
N THR A 23 -0.43 -0.22 -17.83
CA THR A 23 -0.82 1.06 -18.43
C THR A 23 0.20 1.57 -19.47
N ASP A 24 1.43 1.05 -19.42
CA ASP A 24 2.52 1.28 -20.37
C ASP A 24 2.41 0.40 -21.64
N GLY A 25 1.39 -0.46 -21.72
CA GLY A 25 1.21 -1.43 -22.80
C GLY A 25 1.98 -2.74 -22.62
N SER A 26 2.67 -2.92 -21.48
CA SER A 26 3.31 -4.19 -21.12
C SER A 26 2.26 -5.27 -20.81
N ALA A 27 2.62 -6.53 -21.04
CA ALA A 27 1.75 -7.66 -20.68
C ALA A 27 1.55 -7.73 -19.17
N VAL A 28 0.29 -7.89 -18.74
CA VAL A 28 -0.05 -8.12 -17.34
C VAL A 28 0.04 -9.62 -17.06
N TYR A 29 1.04 -10.01 -16.28
CA TYR A 29 1.18 -11.39 -15.84
C TYR A 29 0.36 -11.63 -14.56
N SER A 30 -0.40 -12.72 -14.54
CA SER A 30 -1.33 -13.03 -13.45
C SER A 30 -0.62 -13.28 -12.12
N ASP A 31 0.56 -13.90 -12.14
CA ASP A 31 1.40 -14.12 -10.96
C ASP A 31 1.85 -12.79 -10.34
N ARG A 32 2.33 -11.84 -11.16
CA ARG A 32 2.71 -10.50 -10.70
C ARG A 32 1.52 -9.72 -10.17
N PHE A 33 0.38 -9.79 -10.86
CA PHE A 33 -0.85 -9.14 -10.42
C PHE A 33 -1.33 -9.69 -9.07
N CYS A 34 -1.37 -11.02 -8.90
CA CYS A 34 -1.74 -11.65 -7.64
C CYS A 34 -0.78 -11.27 -6.51
N GLN A 35 0.53 -11.29 -6.76
CA GLN A 35 1.54 -10.87 -5.78
C GLN A 35 1.32 -9.44 -5.30
N LEU A 36 1.14 -8.49 -6.23
CA LEU A 36 0.91 -7.08 -5.88
C LEU A 36 -0.37 -6.90 -5.07
N ASN A 37 -1.46 -7.60 -5.39
CA ASN A 37 -2.69 -7.56 -4.61
C ASN A 37 -2.50 -8.09 -3.18
N GLU A 38 -1.80 -9.22 -3.02
CA GLU A 38 -1.50 -9.78 -1.70
C GLU A 38 -0.62 -8.85 -0.86
N ASP A 39 0.39 -8.24 -1.47
CA ASP A 39 1.33 -7.36 -0.77
C ASP A 39 0.66 -6.04 -0.34
N VAL A 40 -0.19 -5.47 -1.21
CA VAL A 40 -1.03 -4.30 -0.87
C VAL A 40 -1.98 -4.64 0.29
N LEU A 41 -2.66 -5.80 0.23
CA LEU A 41 -3.57 -6.22 1.29
C LEU A 41 -2.83 -6.38 2.63
N LYS A 42 -1.71 -7.12 2.66
CA LYS A 42 -0.91 -7.33 3.88
C LYS A 42 -0.41 -6.02 4.49
N CYS A 43 0.05 -5.08 3.66
CA CYS A 43 0.49 -3.77 4.14
C CYS A 43 -0.68 -2.92 4.67
N SER A 44 -1.84 -3.01 4.03
CA SER A 44 -3.04 -2.29 4.46
C SER A 44 -3.56 -2.81 5.79
N ASP A 45 -3.64 -4.13 5.97
CA ASP A 45 -4.05 -4.77 7.21
C ASP A 45 -3.12 -4.38 8.37
N ALA A 46 -1.81 -4.38 8.14
CA ALA A 46 -0.83 -3.95 9.16
C ALA A 46 -1.01 -2.48 9.58
N LEU A 47 -1.38 -1.59 8.65
CA LEU A 47 -1.66 -0.18 8.94
C LEU A 47 -3.02 0.03 9.63
N LEU A 48 -4.03 -0.77 9.28
CA LEU A 48 -5.34 -0.75 9.94
C LEU A 48 -5.24 -1.18 11.41
N GLU A 49 -4.36 -2.13 11.74
CA GLU A 49 -4.06 -2.50 13.13
C GLU A 49 -3.40 -1.37 13.94
N LEU A 50 -2.80 -0.38 13.28
CA LEU A 50 -2.13 0.77 13.88
C LEU A 50 -3.04 1.98 14.13
N ARG A 51 -4.37 1.81 13.98
CA ARG A 51 -5.39 2.86 14.19
C ARG A 51 -5.08 3.74 15.40
N SER A 52 -5.03 5.06 15.19
CA SER A 52 -4.76 6.03 16.26
C SER A 52 -6.05 6.72 16.70
N GLU A 53 -6.15 7.01 18.00
CA GLU A 53 -7.19 7.89 18.53
C GLU A 53 -6.87 9.38 18.28
N ASN A 54 -5.63 9.70 17.87
CA ASN A 54 -5.23 11.03 17.49
C ASN A 54 -5.61 11.29 16.01
N PRO A 55 -6.46 12.29 15.72
CA PRO A 55 -6.88 12.61 14.35
C PRO A 55 -5.73 12.97 13.40
N GLU A 56 -4.65 13.57 13.90
CA GLU A 56 -3.49 13.92 13.06
C GLU A 56 -2.70 12.67 12.64
N GLU A 57 -2.53 11.72 13.56
CA GLU A 57 -1.87 10.45 13.27
C GLU A 57 -2.74 9.54 12.39
N GLU A 58 -4.05 9.51 12.64
CA GLU A 58 -5.00 8.78 11.81
C GLU A 58 -5.07 9.36 10.38
N ALA A 59 -5.08 10.70 10.26
CA ALA A 59 -4.99 11.36 8.97
C ALA A 59 -3.69 10.99 8.23
N HIS A 60 -2.57 10.83 8.94
CA HIS A 60 -1.31 10.39 8.34
C HIS A 60 -1.37 8.93 7.88
N ILE A 61 -2.05 8.04 8.61
CA ILE A 61 -2.27 6.64 8.22
C ILE A 61 -3.15 6.54 6.97
N CYS A 62 -4.18 7.39 6.88
CA CYS A 62 -5.15 7.39 5.78
C CYS A 62 -4.73 8.18 4.52
N SER A 63 -3.65 8.96 4.55
CA SER A 63 -3.22 9.82 3.42
C SER A 63 -2.35 9.11 2.40
#